data_AF-A0A2N2B2G0-F1
#
_entry.id   AF-A0A2N2B2G0-F1
#
_cell.length_a   1.000
_cell.length_b   1.000
_cell.length_c   1.000
_cell.angle_alpha   90.00
_cell.angle_beta   90.00
_cell.angle_gamma   90.00
#
_symmetry.space_group_name_H-M   'P 1'
#
loop_
_entity.id
_entity.type
_entity.pdbx_description
1 polymer ?
#
loop_
_entity_poly.entity_id
_entity_poly.type
_entity_poly.pdbx_seq_one_letter_code
_entity_poly.pdbx_strand_id
1 'polypeptide(L)' 'MEDVIEKVPKSKEELSKCSGFGPVKTEKYGDQIVNIFLAL' A
#
# COMPACT_ATOMS: atom_id res chain seq x y z
N MET A 1 3.25 -9.36 1.30
CA MET A 1 2.83 -8.58 2.48
C MET A 1 4.05 -7.99 3.17
N GLU A 2 5.12 -8.78 3.36
CA GLU A 2 6.42 -8.34 3.85
C GLU A 2 6.91 -7.04 3.20
N ASP A 3 6.94 -6.97 1.86
CA ASP A 3 7.40 -5.76 1.12
C ASP A 3 6.60 -4.49 1.46
N VAL A 4 5.29 -4.61 1.77
CA VAL A 4 4.45 -3.47 2.17
C VAL A 4 4.78 -3.02 3.60
N ILE A 5 5.05 -3.98 4.49
CA ILE A 5 5.42 -3.71 5.89
C ILE A 5 6.81 -3.07 5.96
N GLU A 6 7.76 -3.53 5.14
CA GLU A 6 9.11 -2.98 5.08
C GLU A 6 9.15 -1.57 4.47
N LYS A 7 8.37 -1.32 3.41
CA LYS A 7 8.36 -0.02 2.73
C LYS A 7 7.45 1.03 3.37
N VAL A 8 6.44 0.63 4.15
CA VAL A 8 5.48 1.52 4.82
C VAL A 8 4.94 2.62 3.88
N PRO A 9 4.26 2.26 2.78
CA PRO A 9 3.85 3.22 1.77
C PRO A 9 2.88 4.27 2.34
N LYS A 10 3.12 5.54 2.00
CA LYS A 10 2.33 6.70 2.42
C LYS A 10 1.38 7.21 1.34
N SER A 11 1.36 6.54 0.19
CA SER A 11 0.45 6.85 -0.92
C SER A 11 0.10 5.60 -1.73
N LYS A 12 -0.97 5.67 -2.53
CA LYS A 12 -1.31 4.63 -3.51
C LYS A 12 -0.21 4.42 -4.55
N GLU A 13 0.52 5.47 -4.90
CA GLU A 13 1.62 5.39 -5.86
C GLU A 13 2.81 4.63 -5.27
N GLU A 14 3.10 4.80 -3.98
CA GLU A 14 4.12 4.01 -3.29
C GLU A 14 3.67 2.56 -3.10
N LEU A 15 2.40 2.34 -2.75
CA LEU A 15 1.84 1.00 -2.61
C LEU A 15 1.89 0.22 -3.92
N SER A 16 1.68 0.87 -5.07
CA SER A 16 1.74 0.21 -6.38
C SER A 16 3.14 -0.26 -6.78
N LYS A 17 4.18 0.25 -6.11
CA LYS A 17 5.58 -0.19 -6.24
C LYS A 17 5.90 -1.39 -5.32
N CYS A 18 4.95 -1.84 -4.51
CA CYS A 18 5.09 -3.01 -3.65
C CYS A 18 4.68 -4.30 -4.37
N SER A 19 5.42 -5.37 -4.09
CA SER A 19 5.21 -6.69 -4.68
C SER A 19 3.81 -7.21 -4.36
N GLY A 20 3.07 -7.58 -5.41
CA GLY A 20 1.70 -8.09 -5.31
C GLY A 20 0.59 -7.03 -5.28
N PHE A 21 0.93 -5.74 -5.42
CA PHE A 21 -0.02 -4.61 -5.51
C PHE A 21 0.04 -3.93 -6.88
N GLY A 22 -0.56 -4.58 -7.88
CA GLY A 22 -0.83 -3.97 -9.18
C GLY A 22 -2.05 -3.02 -9.16
N PRO A 23 -2.37 -2.38 -10.29
CA PRO A 23 -3.37 -1.30 -10.38
C PRO A 23 -4.74 -1.68 -9.79
N VAL A 24 -5.26 -2.88 -10.11
CA VAL A 24 -6.55 -3.35 -9.61
C VAL A 24 -6.61 -3.44 -8.08
N LYS A 25 -5.54 -3.93 -7.44
CA LYS A 25 -5.50 -4.05 -5.98
C LYS A 25 -5.24 -2.71 -5.30
N THR A 26 -4.40 -1.88 -5.91
CA THR A 26 -4.11 -0.53 -5.41
C THR A 26 -5.35 0.35 -5.45
N GLU A 27 -6.16 0.26 -6.51
CA GLU A 27 -7.44 0.96 -6.59
C GLU A 27 -8.41 0.46 -5.52
N LYS A 28 -8.54 -0.87 -5.37
CA LYS A 28 -9.53 -1.47 -4.48
C LYS A 28 -9.21 -1.34 -2.98
N TYR A 29 -7.94 -1.43 -2.59
CA TYR A 29 -7.53 -1.53 -1.18
C TYR A 29 -6.56 -0.43 -0.74
N GLY A 30 -6.07 0.41 -1.66
CA GLY A 30 -4.92 1.26 -1.39
C GLY A 30 -5.16 2.31 -0.32
N ASP A 31 -6.32 2.97 -0.31
CA ASP A 31 -6.63 3.98 0.72
C ASP A 31 -6.68 3.34 2.12
N GLN A 32 -7.30 2.17 2.23
CA GLN A 32 -7.45 1.47 3.51
C GLN A 32 -6.08 1.05 4.06
N ILE A 33 -5.21 0.52 3.20
CA ILE A 33 -3.88 0.07 3.60
C ILE A 33 -2.99 1.27 4.00
N VAL A 34 -2.97 2.33 3.19
CA VAL A 34 -2.19 3.54 3.50
C VAL A 34 -2.66 4.17 4.82
N ASN A 35 -3.97 4.21 5.06
CA ASN A 35 -4.54 4.77 6.29
C ASN A 35 -4.15 3.98 7.55
N ILE A 36 -3.97 2.65 7.46
CA ILE A 36 -3.48 1.84 8.60
C ILE A 36 -2.10 2.35 9.07
N PHE A 37 -1.22 2.72 8.14
CA PHE A 37 0.13 3.21 8.46
C PHE A 37 0.20 4.69 8.85
N LEU A 38 -0.89 5.45 8.68
CA LEU A 38 -0.98 6.84 9.12
C LEU A 38 -1.65 6.96 10.50
N ALA A 39 -2.40 5.94 10.91
CA ALA A 39 -3.03 5.84 12.22
C ALA A 39 -2.11 5.26 13.32
N LEU A 40 -0.90 4.82 12.94
CA LEU A 40 0.17 4.32 13.81
C LEU A 40 1.25 5.39 13.97
#